data_AF-A0AAX6G0Y9-F1
#
_entry.id   AF-A0AAX6G0Y9-F1
#
_cell.length_a   1.000
_cell.length_b   1.000
_cell.length_c   1.000
_cell.angle_alpha   90.00
_cell.angle_beta   90.00
_cell.angle_gamma   90.00
#
_symmetry.space_group_name_H-M   'P 1'
#
loop_
_entity.id
_entity.type
_entity.pdbx_description
1 polymer ?
#
loop_
_entity_poly.entity_id
_entity_poly.type
_entity_poly.pdbx_seq_one_letter_code
_entity_poly.pdbx_strand_id
1 'polypeptide(L)' 'MADKDEEGKERPLILRNKAPRWHEQLQCWCLNFRGRVTVASVKNFQLIAASQPAAGAPTPSQQVPPEHDKIIL' A
#
# COMPACT_ATOMS: atom_id res chain seq x y z
N MET A 1 2.28 -39.63 -21.96
CA MET A 1 3.26 -38.54 -21.84
C MET A 1 2.72 -37.64 -20.74
N ALA A 2 3.27 -37.71 -19.53
CA ALA A 2 2.77 -36.92 -18.42
C ALA A 2 3.29 -35.48 -18.56
N ASP A 3 2.36 -34.54 -18.70
CA ASP A 3 2.60 -33.10 -18.65
C ASP A 3 3.12 -32.76 -17.25
N LYS A 4 4.36 -32.28 -17.16
CA LYS A 4 5.10 -32.17 -15.90
C LYS A 4 5.84 -30.84 -15.82
N ASP A 5 5.16 -29.71 -16.05
CA ASP A 5 5.82 -28.38 -16.06
C ASP A 5 4.95 -27.21 -15.50
N GLU A 6 4.07 -27.44 -14.51
CA GLU A 6 3.35 -26.33 -13.86
C GLU A 6 3.36 -26.44 -12.31
N GLU A 7 4.51 -26.74 -11.71
CA GLU A 7 4.69 -26.71 -10.24
C GLU A 7 5.86 -25.79 -9.82
N GLY A 8 5.92 -24.59 -10.41
CA GLY A 8 6.99 -23.63 -10.09
C GLY A 8 6.75 -22.17 -10.46
N LYS A 9 5.59 -21.80 -11.03
CA LYS A 9 5.25 -20.40 -11.26
C LYS A 9 4.61 -19.81 -10.00
N GLU A 10 5.44 -19.24 -9.14
CA GLU A 10 4.96 -18.25 -8.17
C GLU A 10 4.10 -17.22 -8.91
N ARG A 11 2.85 -17.05 -8.47
CA ARG A 11 1.96 -16.04 -9.04
C ARG A 11 2.66 -14.69 -8.92
N PRO A 12 2.67 -13.85 -9.97
CA PRO A 12 3.35 -12.57 -9.92
C PRO A 12 2.76 -11.70 -8.81
N LEU A 13 3.64 -11.09 -7.99
CA LEU A 13 3.22 -10.12 -6.99
C LEU A 13 2.69 -8.88 -7.70
N ILE A 14 1.39 -8.65 -7.61
CA ILE A 14 0.76 -7.47 -8.19
C ILE A 14 0.84 -6.31 -7.19
N LEU A 15 1.45 -5.22 -7.63
CA LEU A 15 1.53 -3.97 -6.89
C LEU A 15 0.68 -2.89 -7.57
N ARG A 16 0.12 -1.99 -6.76
CA ARG A 16 -0.66 -0.85 -7.24
C ARG A 16 -0.23 0.43 -6.56
N ASN A 17 -0.45 1.57 -7.22
CA ASN A 17 -0.26 2.86 -6.60
C ASN A 17 -1.28 3.04 -5.45
N LYS A 18 -0.81 3.53 -4.32
CA LYS A 18 -1.62 3.89 -3.18
C LYS A 18 -2.41 5.16 -3.49
N ALA A 19 -3.71 5.13 -3.23
CA ALA A 19 -4.54 6.32 -3.38
C ALA A 19 -4.07 7.43 -2.42
N PRO A 20 -3.97 8.68 -2.89
CA PRO A 20 -3.63 9.80 -2.02
C PRO A 20 -4.76 10.03 -1.00
N ARG A 21 -4.40 10.57 0.16
CA ARG A 21 -5.38 11.00 1.17
C ARG A 21 -5.57 12.51 1.09
N TRP A 22 -6.76 12.96 1.46
CA TRP A 22 -6.99 14.37 1.71
C TRP A 22 -6.22 14.80 2.95
N HIS A 23 -5.61 15.98 2.86
CA HIS A 23 -4.90 16.62 3.97
C HIS A 23 -5.55 17.97 4.26
N GLU A 24 -6.40 18.01 5.29
CA GLU A 24 -7.23 19.19 5.60
C GLU A 24 -6.42 20.48 5.73
N GLN A 25 -5.35 20.51 6.53
CA GLN A 25 -4.59 21.75 6.74
C GLN A 25 -3.92 22.31 5.47
N LEU A 26 -3.57 21.42 4.53
CA LEU A 26 -2.85 21.79 3.30
C LEU A 26 -3.80 21.85 2.10
N GLN A 27 -5.08 21.48 2.29
CA GLN A 27 -6.12 21.40 1.28
C GLN A 27 -5.64 20.71 -0.02
N CYS A 28 -4.98 19.56 0.12
CA CYS A 28 -4.42 18.84 -1.02
C CYS A 28 -4.52 17.32 -0.86
N TRP A 29 -4.45 16.63 -2.00
CA TRP A 29 -4.31 15.18 -2.06
C TRP A 29 -2.83 14.82 -1.99
N CYS A 30 -2.40 14.14 -0.93
CA CYS A 30 -1.00 13.78 -0.75
C CYS A 30 -0.80 12.38 -0.16
N LEU A 31 0.42 11.88 -0.26
CA LEU A 31 0.87 10.63 0.36
C LEU A 31 1.86 10.95 1.48
N ASN A 32 1.85 10.17 2.55
CA ASN A 32 2.80 10.34 3.66
C ASN A 32 4.11 9.62 3.36
N PHE A 33 5.14 10.37 2.97
CA PHE A 33 6.48 9.83 2.69
C PHE A 33 7.42 9.81 3.90
N ARG A 34 6.95 10.23 5.08
CA ARG A 34 7.71 10.28 6.35
C ARG A 34 9.07 10.96 6.19
N GLY A 35 9.07 12.17 5.60
CA GLY A 35 10.28 12.97 5.40
C GLY A 35 11.15 12.58 4.19
N ARG A 36 10.83 11.52 3.45
CA ARG A 36 11.63 11.08 2.29
C ARG A 36 11.38 11.86 1.00
N VAL A 37 10.33 12.68 0.97
CA VAL A 37 9.97 13.51 -0.18
C VAL A 37 9.92 14.95 0.30
N THR A 38 10.71 15.81 -0.36
CA THR A 38 10.82 17.24 -0.03
C THR A 38 10.22 18.14 -1.11
N VAL A 39 10.05 17.63 -2.34
CA VAL A 39 9.51 18.38 -3.49
C VAL A 39 8.28 17.67 -4.03
N ALA A 40 7.21 18.44 -4.25
CA ALA A 40 5.99 17.94 -4.87
C ALA A 40 6.22 17.54 -6.34
N SER A 41 5.75 16.37 -6.72
CA SER A 41 5.88 15.83 -8.08
C SER A 41 4.84 14.74 -8.33
N VAL A 42 4.38 14.63 -9.58
CA VAL A 42 3.55 13.50 -10.04
C VAL A 42 4.29 12.16 -10.02
N LYS A 43 5.62 12.19 -9.86
CA LYS A 43 6.46 10.99 -9.70
C LYS A 43 6.51 10.46 -8.27
N ASN A 44 5.88 11.14 -7.32
CA ASN A 44 5.84 10.69 -5.92
C ASN A 44 4.69 9.69 -5.76
N PHE A 45 4.99 8.40 -5.91
CA PHE A 45 4.02 7.31 -5.72
C PHE A 45 4.45 6.37 -4.58
N GLN A 46 3.49 5.63 -4.02
CA GLN A 46 3.75 4.52 -3.09
C GLN A 46 3.13 3.28 -3.67
N LEU A 47 3.90 2.19 -3.77
CA LEU A 47 3.36 0.90 -4.20
C LEU A 47 2.87 0.12 -2.99
N ILE A 48 1.70 -0.50 -3.13
CA ILE A 48 1.12 -1.44 -2.15
C ILE A 48 0.77 -2.75 -2.87
N ALA A 49 0.86 -3.87 -2.17
CA ALA A 49 0.38 -5.14 -2.71
C ALA A 49 -1.13 -5.05 -2.98
N ALA A 50 -1.55 -5.51 -4.14
CA ALA A 50 -2.95 -5.75 -4.40
C ALA A 50 -3.35 -6.99 -3.61
N SER A 51 -4.12 -6.83 -2.52
CA SER A 51 -4.77 -7.97 -1.88
C SER A 51 -5.68 -8.62 -2.92
N GLN A 52 -5.24 -9.75 -3.46
CA GLN A 52 -6.14 -10.66 -4.16
C GLN A 52 -7.21 -11.04 -3.13
N PRO A 53 -8.50 -10.79 -3.39
CA PRO A 53 -9.53 -11.21 -2.45
C PRO A 53 -9.50 -12.74 -2.40
N ALA A 54 -8.84 -13.30 -1.39
CA ALA A 54 -9.13 -14.66 -0.98
C ALA A 54 -10.59 -14.67 -0.58
N ALA A 55 -11.39 -15.51 -1.24
CA ALA A 55 -12.80 -15.66 -0.94
C ALA A 55 -13.00 -15.87 0.57
N GLY A 56 -13.60 -14.88 1.25
CA GLY A 56 -14.17 -15.05 2.59
C GLY A 56 -13.39 -14.52 3.80
N ALA A 57 -12.90 -13.28 3.80
CA ALA A 57 -12.55 -12.60 5.06
C ALA A 57 -12.95 -11.11 5.05
N PRO A 58 -13.44 -10.57 6.18
CA PRO A 58 -14.03 -9.24 6.26
C PRO A 58 -12.98 -8.15 6.03
N THR A 59 -13.46 -7.07 5.42
CA THR A 59 -12.76 -5.79 5.23
C THR A 59 -11.99 -5.38 6.49
N PRO A 60 -10.71 -4.94 6.39
CA PRO A 60 -10.11 -4.26 7.51
C PRO A 60 -10.87 -2.94 7.69
N SER A 61 -11.66 -2.89 8.77
CA SER A 61 -12.21 -1.66 9.30
C SER A 61 -11.13 -0.59 9.34
N GLN A 62 -11.52 0.58 8.90
CA GLN A 62 -10.86 1.86 9.07
C GLN A 62 -10.18 1.92 10.46
N GLN A 63 -8.86 1.77 10.50
CA GLN A 63 -8.10 1.96 11.72
C GLN A 63 -8.08 3.46 12.04
N VAL A 64 -8.92 3.84 12.99
CA VAL A 64 -8.70 5.01 13.85
C VAL A 64 -7.29 4.83 14.46
N PRO A 65 -6.31 5.70 14.19
CA PRO A 65 -4.99 5.54 14.80
C PRO A 65 -5.07 5.96 16.27
N PRO A 66 -4.75 5.09 17.25
CA PRO A 66 -4.41 5.58 18.58
C PRO A 66 -3.03 6.23 18.49
N GLU A 67 -3.02 7.52 18.77
CA GLU A 67 -1.87 8.35 19.14
C GLU A 67 -1.07 7.66 20.24
N HIS A 68 0.13 7.16 19.96
CA HIS A 68 1.20 7.04 20.97
C HIS A 68 2.58 7.07 20.28
N ASP A 69 3.24 8.21 20.39
CA ASP A 69 4.68 8.38 20.22
C ASP A 69 5.43 7.46 21.17
N LYS A 70 6.12 6.45 20.61
CA LYS A 70 7.35 5.88 21.18
C LYS A 70 8.27 5.45 20.04
N ILE A 71 9.09 6.39 19.57
CA ILE A 71 10.23 6.08 18.71
C ILE A 71 11.26 5.34 19.56
N ILE A 72 11.61 4.12 19.16
CA ILE A 72 12.82 3.44 19.60
C ILE A 72 13.89 3.78 18.56
N LEU A 73 15.07 4.14 19.09
CA LEU A 73 16.30 4.65 18.49
C LEU A 73 16.63 4.14 17.08
#